data_AF-A0A7C1CVV2-F1
#
_entry.id   AF-A0A7C1CVV2-F1
#
_cell.length_a   1.000
_cell.length_b   1.000
_cell.length_c   1.000
_cell.angle_alpha   90.00
_cell.angle_beta   90.00
_cell.angle_gamma   90.00
#
_symmetry.space_group_name_H-M   'P 1'
#
loop_
_entity.id
_entity.type
_entity.pdbx_description
1 polymer ?
#
loop_
_entity_poly.entity_id
_entity_poly.type
_entity_poly.pdbx_seq_one_letter_code
_entity_poly.pdbx_strand_id
1 'polypeptide(L)'
;MEIDRRIAHIEARLGKRLIVREVRTPERTLRGRVEVRASTVLIEYCAELPGYFWGYELLEELLDWVESTDRSACFYEHNGRLLRIPAIIVEPEGRDG
;
A
#
# COMPACT_ATOMS: atom_id res chain seq x y z
N MET A 1 5.40 -0.74 18.21
CA MET A 1 6.24 0.40 17.81
C MET A 1 5.29 1.49 17.34
N GLU A 2 5.40 2.71 17.87
CA GLU A 2 4.55 3.84 17.48
C GLU A 2 4.63 4.02 15.95
N ILE A 3 3.48 3.98 15.24
CA ILE A 3 3.40 3.99 13.76
C ILE A 3 4.27 5.10 13.16
N ASP A 4 4.32 6.26 13.80
CA ASP A 4 5.11 7.41 13.34
C ASP A 4 6.62 7.12 13.28
N ARG A 5 7.15 6.34 14.23
CA ARG A 5 8.57 5.93 14.21
C ARG A 5 8.84 4.99 13.05
N ARG A 6 7.89 4.10 12.76
CA ARG A 6 7.99 3.16 11.66
C ARG A 6 7.93 3.87 10.31
N ILE A 7 7.03 4.85 10.16
CA ILE A 7 6.95 5.70 8.98
C ILE A 7 8.28 6.43 8.77
N ALA A 8 8.80 7.12 9.79
CA ALA A 8 10.07 7.83 9.70
C ALA A 8 11.25 6.91 9.32
N HIS A 9 11.27 5.68 9.85
CA HIS A 9 12.28 4.68 9.49
C HIS A 9 12.19 4.29 8.00
N ILE A 10 10.99 4.01 7.50
CA ILE A 10 10.77 3.65 6.10
C ILE A 10 11.12 4.82 5.17
N GLU A 11 10.74 6.05 5.53
CA GLU A 11 11.10 7.26 4.77
C GLU A 11 12.62 7.44 4.65
N ALA A 12 13.34 7.31 5.77
CA ALA A 12 14.80 7.41 5.78
C ALA A 12 15.49 6.33 4.94
N ARG A 13 14.96 5.10 4.97
CA ARG A 13 15.49 3.97 4.20
C ARG A 13 15.24 4.12 2.70
N LEU A 14 14.06 4.58 2.30
CA LEU A 14 13.68 4.74 0.89
C LEU A 14 14.15 6.05 0.28
N GLY A 15 14.47 7.07 1.08
CA GLY A 15 14.69 8.44 0.61
C GLY A 15 13.44 9.07 0.00
N LYS A 16 12.25 8.56 0.35
CA LYS A 16 10.94 8.98 -0.18
C LYS A 16 10.03 9.36 0.98
N ARG A 17 9.18 10.35 0.77
CA ARG A 17 8.15 10.73 1.75
C ARG A 17 6.99 9.73 1.72
N LEU A 18 6.54 9.26 2.87
CA LEU A 18 5.36 8.43 3.01
C LEU A 18 4.13 9.32 3.25
N ILE A 19 3.08 9.09 2.47
CA ILE A 19 1.79 9.76 2.64
C ILE A 19 0.78 8.67 2.93
N VAL A 20 0.27 8.63 4.16
CA VAL A 20 -0.75 7.66 4.59
C VAL A 20 -2.09 8.37 4.66
N ARG A 21 -3.12 7.84 4.01
CA ARG A 21 -4.47 8.39 4.11
C ARG A 21 -5.56 7.33 4.03
N GLU A 22 -6.65 7.61 4.71
CA GLU A 22 -7.88 6.87 4.56
C GLU A 22 -8.60 7.28 3.27
N VAL A 23 -9.19 6.32 2.56
CA VAL A 23 -9.99 6.55 1.36
C VAL A 23 -11.32 5.80 1.43
N ARG A 24 -12.33 6.36 0.75
CA ARG A 24 -13.59 5.68 0.47
C ARG A 24 -13.63 5.29 -1.00
N THR A 25 -14.00 4.05 -1.27
CA THR A 25 -14.09 3.49 -2.63
C THR A 25 -15.38 2.71 -2.80
N PRO A 26 -16.02 2.75 -4.00
CA PRO A 26 -17.14 1.87 -4.31
C PRO A 26 -16.72 0.40 -4.49
N GLU A 27 -15.41 0.13 -4.66
CA GLU A 27 -14.88 -1.23 -4.82
C GLU A 27 -14.87 -2.00 -3.50
N ARG A 28 -15.84 -2.90 -3.33
CA ARG A 28 -16.13 -3.55 -2.04
C ARG A 28 -14.99 -4.42 -1.49
N THR A 29 -14.17 -4.97 -2.37
CA THR A 29 -13.07 -5.88 -2.01
C THR A 29 -11.76 -5.15 -1.84
N LEU A 30 -11.61 -3.93 -2.37
CA LEU A 30 -10.38 -3.16 -2.17
C LEU A 30 -10.25 -2.80 -0.69
N ARG A 31 -9.07 -3.07 -0.13
CA ARG A 31 -8.72 -2.75 1.26
C ARG A 31 -7.69 -1.65 1.30
N GLY A 32 -6.66 -1.72 0.46
CA GLY A 32 -5.66 -0.68 0.39
C GLY A 32 -4.82 -0.74 -0.87
N ARG A 33 -3.98 0.27 -1.02
CA ARG A 33 -3.11 0.46 -2.16
C ARG A 33 -1.81 1.10 -1.68
N VAL A 34 -0.72 0.61 -2.26
CA VAL A 34 0.58 1.25 -2.23
C VAL A 34 0.91 1.73 -3.64
N GLU A 35 1.22 3.01 -3.78
CA GLU A 35 1.75 3.57 -5.01
C GLU A 35 3.12 4.18 -4.74
N VAL A 36 4.16 3.56 -5.29
CA VAL A 36 5.52 4.05 -5.24
C VAL A 36 5.75 4.99 -6.43
N ARG A 37 6.11 6.23 -6.14
CA ARG A 37 6.51 7.26 -7.10
C ARG A 37 7.98 7.61 -6.91
N ALA A 38 8.49 8.54 -7.73
CA ALA A 38 9.88 8.96 -7.69
C ALA A 38 10.33 9.50 -6.32
N SER A 39 9.54 10.38 -5.70
CA SER A 39 9.88 11.05 -4.42
C SER A 39 8.94 10.74 -3.26
N THR A 40 7.87 9.99 -3.52
CA THR A 40 6.82 9.72 -2.54
C THR A 40 6.32 8.29 -2.63
N VAL A 41 5.91 7.73 -1.51
CA VAL A 41 5.10 6.51 -1.43
C VAL A 41 3.74 6.88 -0.89
N LEU A 42 2.69 6.67 -1.67
CA LEU A 42 1.31 6.89 -1.27
C LEU A 42 0.72 5.57 -0.76
N ILE A 43 0.25 5.57 0.49
CA ILE A 43 -0.45 4.46 1.11
C ILE A 43 -1.90 4.90 1.34
N GLU A 44 -2.82 4.21 0.69
CA GLU A 44 -4.26 4.43 0.84
C GLU A 44 -4.88 3.19 1.47
N TYR A 45 -5.76 3.38 2.45
CA TYR A 45 -6.47 2.28 3.09
C TYR A 45 -7.95 2.63 3.33
N CYS A 46 -8.82 1.63 3.32
CA CYS A 46 -10.25 1.79 3.58
C CYS A 46 -10.54 1.42 5.04
N ALA A 47 -10.91 2.38 5.89
CA ALA A 47 -11.18 2.11 7.31
C ALA A 47 -12.61 1.60 7.58
N GLU A 48 -13.54 1.78 6.63
CA GLU A 48 -14.95 1.48 6.85
C GLU A 48 -15.34 0.07 6.36
N LEU A 49 -15.49 -0.87 7.29
CA LEU A 49 -16.38 -2.04 7.13
C LEU A 49 -17.10 -2.33 8.45
N PRO A 50 -18.43 -2.53 8.43
CA PRO A 50 -19.15 -3.06 9.58
C PRO A 50 -18.60 -4.44 9.97
N GLY A 51 -18.15 -4.59 11.22
CA GLY A 51 -17.72 -5.87 11.80
C GLY A 51 -16.22 -6.18 11.78
N TYR A 52 -15.38 -5.31 11.19
CA TYR A 52 -13.93 -5.51 11.14
C TYR A 52 -13.19 -4.36 11.86
N PHE A 53 -12.63 -4.63 13.04
CA PHE A 53 -11.69 -3.75 13.76
C PHE A 53 -10.28 -3.66 13.11
N TRP A 54 -10.18 -3.72 11.77
CA TRP A 54 -8.94 -4.05 11.05
C TRP A 54 -8.16 -2.85 10.50
N GLY A 55 -8.44 -1.62 10.95
CA GLY A 55 -7.73 -0.44 10.46
C GLY A 55 -6.21 -0.48 10.74
N TYR A 56 -5.83 -1.03 11.89
CA TYR A 56 -4.43 -1.10 12.32
C TYR A 56 -3.66 -2.25 11.62
N GLU A 57 -4.24 -3.45 11.55
CA GLU A 57 -3.62 -4.61 10.89
C GLU A 57 -3.40 -4.39 9.39
N LEU A 58 -4.37 -3.78 8.70
CA LEU A 58 -4.23 -3.44 7.28
C LEU A 58 -3.09 -2.44 7.05
N LEU A 59 -2.97 -1.42 7.91
CA LEU A 59 -1.91 -0.43 7.79
C LEU A 59 -0.53 -1.06 8.03
N GLU A 60 -0.41 -1.98 8.99
CA GLU A 60 0.83 -2.74 9.21
C GLU A 60 1.24 -3.53 7.97
N GLU A 61 0.29 -4.21 7.32
CA GLU A 61 0.53 -4.99 6.10
C GLU A 61 0.95 -4.13 4.89
N LEU A 62 0.37 -2.94 4.77
CA LEU A 62 0.75 -1.96 3.76
C LEU A 62 2.18 -1.45 4.01
N LEU A 63 2.53 -1.17 5.27
CA LEU A 63 3.88 -0.75 5.65
C LEU A 63 4.91 -1.87 5.46
N ASP A 64 4.58 -3.12 5.80
CA ASP A 64 5.43 -4.31 5.58
C ASP A 64 5.81 -4.46 4.09
N TRP A 65 4.83 -4.21 3.21
CA TRP A 65 5.03 -4.30 1.77
C TRP A 65 5.99 -3.23 1.24
N VAL A 66 5.80 -1.98 1.67
CA VAL A 66 6.69 -0.86 1.33
C VAL A 66 8.09 -1.11 1.89
N GLU A 67 8.16 -1.65 3.09
CA GLU A 67 9.41 -2.03 3.74
C GLU A 67 10.18 -3.08 2.92
N SER A 68 9.47 -4.05 2.35
CA SER A 68 10.08 -5.22 1.70
C SER A 68 10.37 -5.05 0.22
N THR A 69 9.59 -4.24 -0.53
CA THR A 69 9.58 -4.37 -2.01
C THR A 69 9.87 -3.09 -2.80
N ASP A 70 9.76 -1.89 -2.21
CA ASP A 70 9.76 -0.59 -2.92
C ASP A 70 8.90 -0.60 -4.22
N ARG A 71 7.82 -1.39 -4.25
CA ARG A 71 6.94 -1.57 -5.40
C ARG A 71 5.50 -1.18 -5.08
N SER A 72 4.78 -0.73 -6.10
CA SER A 72 3.34 -0.51 -6.00
C SER A 72 2.58 -1.84 -5.92
N ALA A 73 1.45 -1.85 -5.21
CA ALA A 73 0.57 -3.00 -5.08
C ALA A 73 -0.86 -2.60 -4.66
N CYS A 74 -1.83 -3.46 -4.95
CA CYS A 74 -3.19 -3.36 -4.46
C CYS A 74 -3.48 -4.53 -3.50
N PHE A 75 -4.28 -4.25 -2.48
CA PHE A 75 -4.64 -5.19 -1.42
C PHE A 75 -6.14 -5.39 -1.43
N TYR A 76 -6.57 -6.64 -1.60
CA TYR A 76 -7.97 -7.01 -1.72
C TYR A 76 -8.36 -8.00 -0.64
N GLU A 77 -9.57 -7.90 -0.12
CA GLU A 77 -10.15 -8.97 0.66
C GLU A 77 -10.84 -9.98 -0.25
N HIS A 78 -10.55 -11.25 -0.01
CA HIS A 78 -11.14 -12.38 -0.68
C HIS A 78 -11.31 -13.53 0.30
N ASN A 79 -12.56 -13.93 0.56
CA ASN A 79 -12.91 -15.00 1.49
C ASN A 79 -12.31 -14.81 2.90
N GLY A 80 -12.33 -13.57 3.41
CA GLY A 80 -11.80 -13.22 4.72
C GLY A 80 -10.27 -13.20 4.80
N ARG A 81 -9.58 -13.21 3.66
CA ARG A 81 -8.11 -13.11 3.57
C ARG A 81 -7.70 -11.90 2.77
N LEU A 82 -6.54 -11.33 3.13
CA LEU A 82 -5.94 -10.22 2.40
C LEU A 82 -5.03 -10.75 1.28
N LEU A 83 -5.45 -10.57 0.04
CA LEU A 83 -4.66 -10.83 -1.16
C LEU A 83 -3.86 -9.59 -1.55
N ARG A 84 -2.61 -9.80 -1.97
CA ARG A 84 -1.69 -8.73 -2.39
C ARG A 84 -1.38 -8.93 -3.87
N ILE A 85 -1.68 -7.93 -4.69
CA ILE A 85 -1.46 -7.96 -6.13
C ILE A 85 -0.41 -6.88 -6.44
N PRO A 86 0.85 -7.26 -6.72
CA PRO A 86 1.87 -6.31 -7.13
C PRO A 86 1.46 -5.63 -8.44
N ALA A 87 1.70 -4.33 -8.56
CA ALA A 87 1.59 -3.67 -9.85
C ALA A 87 2.71 -4.21 -10.74
N ILE A 88 2.35 -4.96 -11.79
CA ILE A 88 3.30 -5.38 -12.80
C ILE A 88 3.62 -4.14 -13.63
N ILE A 89 4.84 -3.63 -13.52
CA ILE A 89 5.36 -2.68 -14.49
C ILE A 89 5.53 -3.48 -15.78
N VAL A 90 4.59 -3.31 -16.71
CA VAL A 90 4.83 -3.71 -18.09
C VAL A 90 5.82 -2.68 -18.62
N GLU A 91 7.11 -2.99 -18.60
CA GLU A 91 8.08 -2.20 -19.33
C GLU A 91 7.60 -2.17 -20.78
N PRO A 92 7.39 -0.99 -21.39
CA PRO A 92 7.03 -0.95 -22.79
C PRO A 92 8.17 -1.59 -23.57
N GLU A 93 7.91 -2.76 -24.17
CA GLU A 93 8.87 -3.40 -25.07
C GLU A 93 9.37 -2.36 -26.06
N GLY A 94 10.69 -2.24 -26.16
CA GLY A 94 11.36 -1.24 -26.96
C GLY A 94 10.76 -1.19 -28.37
N ARG A 95 10.34 0.01 -28.78
CA ARG A 95 10.32 0.34 -30.21
C ARG A 95 11.78 0.50 -30.63
N ASP A 96 12.41 -0.61 -31.01
CA ASP A 96 13.45 -0.55 -32.03
C ASP A 96 12.76 -0.22 -33.36
N GLY A 97 13.12 0.92 -33.93
CA GLY A 97 12.65 1.42 -35.22
C GLY A 97 13.47 2.61 -35.68
#